data_AF-A0A401UQE5-F1
#
_entry.id   AF-A0A401UQE5-F1
#
_cell.length_a   1.000
_cell.length_b   1.000
_cell.length_c   1.000
_cell.angle_alpha   90.00
_cell.angle_beta   90.00
_cell.angle_gamma   90.00
#
_symmetry.space_group_name_H-M   'P 1'
#
loop_
_entity.id
_entity.type
_entity.pdbx_description
1 polymer ?
#
loop_
_entity_poly.entity_id
_entity_poly.type
_entity_poly.pdbx_seq_one_letter_code
_entity_poly.pdbx_strand_id
1 'polypeptide(L)'
;MSITYDGSSLVQSTLSSDKLTLTATASYGCGKLNKSYLTGKYYLEFKILQNIQNGNIGIIENTKTYTSGGGLQSSGDGYYCVADIGGWIANDICSMWLDIDKKEMKIYKNNVLITSYYGTYAKSIINPIPSISIWGGVSCQTILKPPFKYTIPVGYKPYDYEIIKYLVQQNNDIYAMKSEFHVNLGQPTNDTQLQEWFKMYGSDDLSCLMTEYDKNTAIVKDMGVLGSGKLFSYDIKI
;
A
#
# COMPACT_ATOMS: atom_id res chain seq x y z
N MET A 1 1.74 0.72 -7.10
CA MET A 1 1.46 1.71 -6.02
C MET A 1 2.47 2.87 -6.09
N SER A 2 2.17 4.06 -5.53
CA SER A 2 3.10 5.20 -5.50
C SER A 2 3.03 6.01 -4.20
N ILE A 3 4.07 6.78 -3.89
CA ILE A 3 4.01 7.86 -2.90
C ILE A 3 3.25 9.02 -3.52
N THR A 4 2.31 9.58 -2.77
CA THR A 4 1.70 10.87 -3.08
C THR A 4 2.20 11.90 -2.09
N TYR A 5 2.49 13.09 -2.60
CA TYR A 5 2.65 14.25 -1.75
C TYR A 5 1.35 14.52 -1.00
N ASP A 6 1.50 15.09 0.17
CA ASP A 6 0.37 15.52 0.95
C ASP A 6 0.72 16.82 1.67
N GLY A 7 0.16 17.93 1.19
CA GLY A 7 0.30 19.26 1.78
C GLY A 7 1.02 20.32 0.94
N SER A 8 0.61 21.57 1.12
CA SER A 8 1.01 22.78 0.38
C SER A 8 2.41 23.35 0.73
N SER A 9 3.21 22.65 1.54
CA SER A 9 4.56 23.10 1.95
C SER A 9 5.69 22.52 1.08
N LEU A 10 5.37 22.30 -0.19
CA LEU A 10 6.17 21.65 -1.24
C LEU A 10 7.42 22.40 -1.71
N VAL A 11 7.77 23.54 -1.11
CA VAL A 11 8.77 24.42 -1.73
C VAL A 11 10.17 23.76 -1.80
N GLN A 12 10.44 22.68 -1.05
CA GLN A 12 11.79 22.12 -0.91
C GLN A 12 11.84 20.57 -0.83
N SER A 13 10.92 19.85 -1.48
CA SER A 13 11.05 18.39 -1.65
C SER A 13 10.72 17.93 -3.06
N THR A 14 11.30 16.80 -3.47
CA THR A 14 11.13 16.19 -4.78
C THR A 14 10.78 14.71 -4.66
N LEU A 15 10.00 14.21 -5.63
CA LEU A 15 9.68 12.81 -5.82
C LEU A 15 10.32 12.36 -7.13
N SER A 16 10.91 11.17 -7.12
CA SER A 16 11.38 10.52 -8.34
C SER A 16 10.23 10.27 -9.32
N SER A 17 10.58 9.99 -10.58
CA SER A 17 9.60 9.70 -11.65
C SER A 17 8.72 8.49 -11.36
N ASP A 18 9.26 7.46 -10.72
CA ASP A 18 8.52 6.29 -10.23
C ASP A 18 7.68 6.57 -8.98
N LYS A 19 7.81 7.78 -8.42
CA LYS A 19 7.14 8.23 -7.20
C LYS A 19 7.42 7.33 -6.00
N LEU A 20 8.60 6.72 -5.92
CA LEU A 20 9.01 5.87 -4.80
C LEU A 20 10.17 6.45 -4.00
N THR A 21 10.82 7.51 -4.48
CA THR A 21 11.91 8.18 -3.76
C THR A 21 11.47 9.59 -3.39
N LEU A 22 11.44 9.88 -2.09
CA LEU A 22 11.23 11.23 -1.56
C LEU A 22 12.58 11.82 -1.15
N THR A 23 12.85 13.03 -1.61
CA THR A 23 14.06 13.79 -1.25
C THR A 23 13.66 15.15 -0.72
N ALA A 24 14.11 15.50 0.48
CA ALA A 24 13.99 16.84 1.01
C ALA A 24 15.31 17.59 0.73
N THR A 25 15.26 18.74 0.05
CA THR A 25 16.46 19.46 -0.38
C THR A 25 16.93 20.51 0.63
N ALA A 26 16.01 21.23 1.28
CA ALA A 26 16.38 22.31 2.19
C ALA A 26 15.52 22.42 3.47
N SER A 27 14.33 21.80 3.53
CA SER A 27 13.44 21.82 4.69
C SER A 27 12.70 20.49 4.80
N TYR A 28 11.43 20.50 5.19
CA TYR A 28 10.61 19.30 5.37
C TYR A 28 10.12 18.74 4.04
N GLY A 29 10.23 17.42 3.89
CA GLY A 29 9.53 16.62 2.89
C GLY A 29 8.66 15.59 3.58
N CYS A 30 7.38 15.54 3.26
CA CYS A 30 6.46 14.55 3.78
C CYS A 30 5.77 13.82 2.62
N GLY A 31 5.62 12.51 2.75
CA GLY A 31 4.97 11.68 1.75
C GLY A 31 4.27 10.51 2.41
N LYS A 32 3.12 10.13 1.85
CA LYS A 32 2.39 8.92 2.26
C LYS A 32 2.11 8.06 1.03
N LEU A 33 1.97 6.76 1.23
CA LEU A 33 1.52 5.90 0.14
C LEU A 33 0.10 6.27 -0.28
N ASN A 34 -0.22 6.06 -1.55
CA ASN A 34 -1.56 6.35 -2.09
C ASN A 34 -2.58 5.22 -1.90
N LYS A 35 -2.19 4.16 -1.18
CA LYS A 35 -3.04 3.00 -0.91
C LYS A 35 -2.90 2.62 0.56
N SER A 36 -4.04 2.24 1.13
CA SER A 36 -4.21 1.73 2.48
C SER A 36 -4.85 0.35 2.43
N TYR A 37 -4.81 -0.36 3.55
CA TYR A 37 -5.51 -1.63 3.71
C TYR A 37 -6.31 -1.61 5.02
N LEU A 38 -7.46 -2.28 5.02
CA LEU A 38 -8.34 -2.38 6.19
C LEU A 38 -8.07 -3.64 7.04
N THR A 39 -7.46 -4.67 6.44
CA THR A 39 -7.18 -5.97 7.08
C THR A 39 -5.91 -6.58 6.50
N GLY A 40 -5.32 -7.53 7.22
CA GLY A 40 -4.18 -8.34 6.79
C GLY A 40 -2.82 -7.90 7.31
N LYS A 41 -1.77 -8.57 6.83
CA LYS A 41 -0.38 -8.40 7.27
C LYS A 41 0.52 -8.03 6.09
N TYR A 42 1.18 -6.88 6.18
CA TYR A 42 1.92 -6.29 5.09
C TYR A 42 3.35 -5.92 5.45
N TYR A 43 4.23 -6.02 4.46
CA TYR A 43 5.65 -5.81 4.56
C TYR A 43 6.11 -4.84 3.48
N LEU A 44 6.94 -3.88 3.88
CA LEU A 44 7.64 -2.98 2.98
C LEU A 44 9.00 -2.60 3.55
N GLU A 45 9.87 -2.07 2.71
CA GLU A 45 11.16 -1.53 3.12
C GLU A 45 11.28 -0.05 2.76
N PHE A 46 12.11 0.67 3.49
CA PHE A 46 12.58 2.00 3.16
C PHE A 46 14.11 1.98 3.14
N LYS A 47 14.70 2.40 2.03
CA LYS A 47 16.14 2.52 1.85
C LYS A 47 16.56 3.97 1.99
N ILE A 48 17.46 4.23 2.93
CA ILE A 48 18.12 5.51 3.05
C ILE A 48 19.11 5.65 1.89
N LEU A 49 18.91 6.63 1.01
CA LEU A 49 19.83 6.93 -0.09
C LEU A 49 20.86 7.97 0.33
N GLN A 50 20.41 8.97 1.09
CA GLN A 50 21.24 10.04 1.64
C GLN A 50 20.64 10.44 2.98
N ASN A 51 21.48 10.65 3.99
CA ASN A 51 21.03 11.17 5.26
C ASN A 51 22.05 12.12 5.86
N ILE A 52 21.67 13.39 5.99
CA ILE A 52 22.48 14.41 6.66
C ILE A 52 21.74 15.06 7.83
N GLN A 53 20.50 14.64 8.12
CA GLN A 53 19.65 15.17 9.18
C GLN A 53 18.74 14.07 9.77
N ASN A 54 17.59 14.45 10.34
CA ASN A 54 16.62 13.54 10.92
C ASN A 54 15.50 13.21 9.93
N GLY A 55 14.70 12.23 10.30
CA GLY A 55 13.55 11.76 9.54
C GLY A 55 12.71 10.83 10.40
N ASN A 56 11.49 10.58 9.96
CA ASN A 56 10.58 9.67 10.61
C ASN A 56 9.92 8.75 9.59
N ILE A 57 9.80 7.49 9.97
CA ILE A 57 9.01 6.49 9.26
C ILE A 57 7.91 6.01 10.20
N GLY A 58 6.71 5.82 9.67
CA GLY A 58 5.58 5.40 10.47
C GLY A 58 4.31 5.25 9.65
N ILE A 59 3.17 5.46 10.30
CA ILE A 59 1.84 5.40 9.69
C ILE A 59 1.04 6.66 9.99
N ILE A 60 0.15 7.00 9.07
CA ILE A 60 -0.84 8.06 9.19
C ILE A 60 -2.22 7.50 8.83
N GLU A 61 -3.28 8.05 9.41
CA GLU A 61 -4.65 7.79 8.95
C GLU A 61 -4.83 8.34 7.51
N ASN A 62 -5.43 7.55 6.62
CA ASN A 62 -5.60 7.92 5.20
C ASN A 62 -6.25 9.31 5.01
N THR A 63 -7.24 9.62 5.84
CA THR A 63 -7.99 10.90 5.78
C THR A 63 -7.20 12.11 6.26
N LYS A 64 -6.05 11.92 6.90
CA LYS A 64 -5.23 13.02 7.44
C LYS A 64 -4.25 13.52 6.39
N THR A 65 -4.01 14.81 6.43
CA THR A 65 -3.02 15.51 5.60
C THR A 65 -1.95 16.13 6.46
N TYR A 66 -0.68 16.09 6.02
CA TYR A 66 0.39 16.70 6.78
C TYR A 66 0.14 18.20 6.96
N THR A 67 -0.01 18.65 8.19
CA THR A 67 -0.04 20.08 8.53
C THR A 67 1.37 20.64 8.47
N SER A 68 1.54 21.78 7.79
CA SER A 68 2.82 22.47 7.58
C SER A 68 3.74 22.45 8.81
N GLY A 69 4.95 21.90 8.65
CA GLY A 69 6.00 21.90 9.68
C GLY A 69 5.89 20.83 10.76
N GLY A 70 4.81 20.05 10.79
CA GLY A 70 4.69 18.87 11.65
C GLY A 70 4.99 17.62 10.84
N GLY A 71 6.16 17.00 11.05
CA GLY A 71 6.44 15.67 10.51
C GLY A 71 5.46 14.63 11.06
N LEU A 72 5.77 13.34 10.91
CA LEU A 72 5.11 12.34 11.74
C LEU A 72 5.42 12.73 13.19
N GLN A 73 4.47 13.30 13.92
CA GLN A 73 4.66 13.67 15.32
C GLN A 73 4.15 12.53 16.20
N SER A 74 4.89 12.25 17.27
CA SER A 74 4.73 11.08 18.14
C SER A 74 3.50 11.10 19.06
N SER A 75 2.55 12.04 18.92
CA SER A 75 1.49 12.22 19.93
C SER A 75 0.23 12.97 19.49
N GLY A 76 -0.14 12.95 18.21
CA GLY A 76 -1.37 13.61 17.72
C GLY A 76 -2.41 12.64 17.16
N ASP A 77 -3.70 12.99 17.23
CA ASP A 77 -4.81 12.22 16.67
C ASP A 77 -4.63 11.95 15.16
N GLY A 78 -4.23 10.73 14.82
CA GLY A 78 -4.09 10.24 13.45
C GLY A 78 -2.67 10.17 12.89
N TYR A 79 -1.64 10.44 13.70
CA TYR A 79 -0.23 10.31 13.33
C TYR A 79 0.50 9.38 14.31
N TYR A 80 1.22 8.39 13.79
CA TYR A 80 2.16 7.62 14.59
C TYR A 80 3.51 7.61 13.90
N CYS A 81 4.40 8.48 14.39
CA CYS A 81 5.84 8.34 14.20
C CYS A 81 6.35 7.18 15.03
N VAL A 82 7.08 6.29 14.38
CA VAL A 82 7.41 5.00 14.97
C VAL A 82 8.91 4.76 14.96
N ALA A 83 9.63 5.20 13.94
CA ALA A 83 11.09 5.19 13.96
C ALA A 83 11.67 6.55 13.59
N ASP A 84 12.53 7.07 14.46
CA ASP A 84 13.45 8.15 14.14
C ASP A 84 14.61 7.56 13.33
N ILE A 85 14.86 8.13 12.15
CA ILE A 85 16.00 7.77 11.29
C ILE A 85 17.21 8.70 11.51
N GLY A 86 17.17 9.58 12.52
CA GLY A 86 18.32 10.31 13.02
C GLY A 86 19.48 9.36 13.33
N GLY A 87 20.63 9.56 12.70
CA GLY A 87 21.81 8.69 12.82
C GLY A 87 21.80 7.43 11.95
N TRP A 88 20.83 7.28 11.04
CA TRP A 88 20.89 6.26 9.99
C TRP A 88 21.77 6.75 8.84
N ILE A 89 22.52 5.85 8.20
CA ILE A 89 23.45 6.19 7.13
C ILE A 89 22.95 5.69 5.78
N ALA A 90 23.56 6.17 4.70
CA ALA A 90 23.24 5.70 3.35
C ALA A 90 23.35 4.16 3.27
N ASN A 91 22.37 3.56 2.60
CA ASN A 91 22.13 2.11 2.46
C ASN A 91 21.60 1.37 3.71
N ASP A 92 21.34 2.06 4.82
CA ASP A 92 20.50 1.49 5.87
C ASP A 92 19.10 1.19 5.32
N ILE A 93 18.56 0.04 5.71
CA ILE A 93 17.22 -0.40 5.34
C ILE A 93 16.33 -0.46 6.59
N CYS A 94 15.21 0.25 6.53
CA CYS A 94 14.08 0.11 7.43
C CYS A 94 13.14 -0.97 6.87
N SER A 95 12.81 -2.01 7.61
CA SER A 95 11.68 -2.88 7.26
C SER A 95 10.51 -2.58 8.17
N MET A 96 9.32 -2.37 7.60
CA MET A 96 8.07 -2.18 8.32
C MET A 96 7.19 -3.40 8.17
N TRP A 97 6.79 -3.97 9.32
CA TRP A 97 5.85 -5.09 9.38
C TRP A 97 4.56 -4.56 9.99
N LEU A 98 3.49 -4.50 9.21
CA LEU A 98 2.20 -3.97 9.61
C LEU A 98 1.18 -5.11 9.69
N ASP A 99 0.69 -5.43 10.89
CA ASP A 99 -0.41 -6.38 11.10
C ASP A 99 -1.66 -5.56 11.46
N ILE A 100 -2.51 -5.32 10.46
CA ILE A 100 -3.68 -4.43 10.58
C ILE A 100 -4.76 -5.08 11.43
N ASP A 101 -4.92 -6.40 11.31
CA ASP A 101 -5.93 -7.17 12.05
C ASP A 101 -5.69 -7.09 13.56
N LYS A 102 -4.42 -7.20 13.98
CA LYS A 102 -4.03 -7.07 15.39
C LYS A 102 -3.73 -5.63 15.82
N LYS A 103 -3.74 -4.71 14.88
CA LYS A 103 -3.31 -3.32 15.08
C LYS A 103 -1.89 -3.25 15.67
N GLU A 104 -0.98 -4.05 15.10
CA GLU A 104 0.43 -4.11 15.47
C GLU A 104 1.33 -3.58 14.35
N MET A 105 2.44 -2.96 14.73
CA MET A 105 3.48 -2.56 13.80
C MET A 105 4.86 -2.79 14.41
N LYS A 106 5.79 -3.33 13.63
CA LYS A 106 7.18 -3.51 14.02
C LYS A 106 8.10 -2.87 12.99
N ILE A 107 9.13 -2.18 13.48
CA ILE A 107 10.14 -1.57 12.64
C ILE A 107 11.50 -2.17 12.95
N TYR A 108 12.21 -2.54 11.89
CA TYR A 108 13.54 -3.10 11.96
C TYR A 108 14.50 -2.20 11.20
N LYS A 109 15.68 -1.96 11.75
CA LYS A 109 16.81 -1.37 11.04
C LYS A 109 17.80 -2.49 10.74
N ASN A 110 18.08 -2.71 9.47
CA ASN A 110 18.96 -3.77 9.02
C ASN A 110 18.67 -5.15 9.66
N ASN A 111 17.39 -5.53 9.69
CA ASN A 111 16.88 -6.77 10.31
C ASN A 111 17.03 -6.84 11.85
N VAL A 112 17.41 -5.74 12.51
CA VAL A 112 17.40 -5.62 13.98
C VAL A 112 16.16 -4.86 14.40
N LEU A 113 15.34 -5.44 15.30
CA LEU A 113 14.14 -4.78 15.81
C LEU A 113 14.54 -3.50 16.56
N ILE A 114 14.01 -2.36 16.11
CA ILE A 114 14.21 -1.06 16.78
C ILE A 114 13.02 -0.73 17.67
N THR A 115 11.81 -1.05 17.20
CA THR A 115 10.60 -0.76 17.95
C THR A 115 9.44 -1.66 17.54
N SER A 116 8.50 -1.83 18.44
CA SER A 116 7.27 -2.58 18.24
C SER A 116 6.13 -1.92 18.98
N TYR A 117 5.00 -1.75 18.30
CA TYR A 117 3.78 -1.20 18.85
C TYR A 117 2.68 -2.26 18.78
N TYR A 118 2.01 -2.48 19.91
CA TYR A 118 0.99 -3.50 20.08
C TYR A 118 -0.31 -2.85 20.56
N GLY A 119 -1.38 -2.98 19.77
CA GLY A 119 -2.73 -2.54 20.15
C GLY A 119 -2.90 -1.05 20.43
N THR A 120 -1.91 -0.20 20.11
CA THR A 120 -1.83 1.19 20.56
C THR A 120 -2.01 2.25 19.48
N TYR A 121 -1.72 1.98 18.20
CA TYR A 121 -2.22 2.88 17.14
C TYR A 121 -3.76 2.78 16.97
N ALA A 122 -4.35 1.81 17.66
CA ALA A 122 -5.70 1.31 17.49
C ALA A 122 -6.83 2.25 17.88
N LYS A 123 -6.59 3.27 18.71
CA LYS A 123 -7.66 4.14 19.20
C LYS A 123 -8.04 5.24 18.21
N SER A 124 -7.16 5.62 17.27
CA SER A 124 -7.40 6.77 16.38
C SER A 124 -7.10 6.53 14.90
N ILE A 125 -6.40 5.44 14.54
CA ILE A 125 -6.18 5.06 13.12
C ILE A 125 -7.08 3.88 12.75
N ILE A 126 -8.03 4.14 11.87
CA ILE A 126 -8.97 3.20 11.26
C ILE A 126 -8.39 2.68 9.93
N ASN A 127 -7.62 3.50 9.20
CA ASN A 127 -7.09 3.18 7.89
C ASN A 127 -5.60 3.57 7.77
N PRO A 128 -4.68 2.73 8.26
CA PRO A 128 -3.26 3.06 8.34
C PRO A 128 -2.59 3.08 6.96
N ILE A 129 -1.88 4.17 6.67
CA ILE A 129 -1.05 4.34 5.49
C ILE A 129 0.41 4.51 5.92
N PRO A 130 1.34 3.68 5.41
CA PRO A 130 2.76 3.89 5.58
C PRO A 130 3.19 5.25 5.03
N SER A 131 4.01 5.92 5.81
CA SER A 131 4.29 7.33 5.65
C SER A 131 5.72 7.63 6.04
N ILE A 132 6.26 8.68 5.43
CA ILE A 132 7.61 9.17 5.66
C ILE A 132 7.62 10.68 5.79
N SER A 133 8.38 11.18 6.76
CA SER A 133 8.71 12.59 6.92
C SER A 133 10.21 12.73 7.02
N ILE A 134 10.82 13.62 6.26
CA ILE A 134 12.27 13.77 6.17
C ILE A 134 12.66 15.24 6.17
N TRP A 135 13.84 15.54 6.68
CA TRP A 135 14.38 16.90 6.76
C TRP A 135 15.42 17.15 5.66
N GLY A 136 15.86 18.41 5.55
CA GLY A 136 16.75 18.88 4.49
C GLY A 136 17.99 18.00 4.31
N GLY A 137 18.20 17.58 3.07
CA GLY A 137 19.30 16.72 2.62
C GLY A 137 19.13 15.24 2.93
N VAL A 138 17.93 14.80 3.30
CA VAL A 138 17.58 13.39 3.43
C VAL A 138 16.87 12.92 2.16
N SER A 139 17.24 11.73 1.69
CA SER A 139 16.61 11.05 0.56
C SER A 139 16.34 9.61 0.92
N CYS A 140 15.10 9.15 0.69
CA CYS A 140 14.65 7.83 1.06
C CYS A 140 13.78 7.22 -0.04
N GLN A 141 14.09 5.98 -0.39
CA GLN A 141 13.35 5.19 -1.35
C GLN A 141 12.44 4.19 -0.62
N THR A 142 11.16 4.16 -0.95
CA THR A 142 10.23 3.13 -0.49
C THR A 142 10.21 1.95 -1.45
N ILE A 143 10.36 0.75 -0.93
CA ILE A 143 10.36 -0.52 -1.67
C ILE A 143 9.10 -1.28 -1.24
N LEU A 144 8.17 -1.49 -2.18
CA LEU A 144 6.84 -2.02 -1.89
C LEU A 144 6.61 -3.44 -2.41
N LYS A 145 7.47 -3.89 -3.33
CA LYS A 145 7.43 -5.19 -3.97
C LYS A 145 8.85 -5.77 -4.09
N PRO A 146 9.00 -7.09 -4.24
CA PRO A 146 10.30 -7.72 -4.43
C PRO A 146 11.08 -7.11 -5.61
N PRO A 147 12.42 -7.11 -5.56
CA PRO A 147 13.24 -7.73 -4.52
C PRO A 147 13.37 -6.87 -3.26
N PHE A 148 13.11 -7.49 -2.10
CA PHE A 148 13.42 -6.91 -0.79
C PHE A 148 14.84 -7.33 -0.37
N LYS A 149 15.52 -6.50 0.45
CA LYS A 149 16.81 -6.88 1.02
C LYS A 149 16.64 -8.00 2.04
N TYR A 150 15.60 -7.92 2.87
CA TYR A 150 15.31 -8.93 3.89
C TYR A 150 14.12 -9.79 3.52
N THR A 151 14.13 -11.03 4.03
CA THR A 151 13.06 -12.00 3.79
C THR A 151 11.76 -11.52 4.43
N ILE A 152 10.66 -11.64 3.67
CA ILE A 152 9.33 -11.33 4.17
C ILE A 152 8.98 -12.33 5.29
N PRO A 153 8.48 -11.87 6.44
CA PRO A 153 8.10 -12.76 7.53
C PRO A 153 6.94 -13.67 7.15
N VAL A 154 6.88 -14.86 7.75
CA VAL A 154 5.79 -15.82 7.51
C VAL A 154 4.43 -15.16 7.79
N GLY A 155 3.52 -15.28 6.83
CA GLY A 155 2.17 -14.73 6.89
C GLY A 155 2.04 -13.25 6.52
N TYR A 156 3.14 -12.56 6.21
CA TYR A 156 3.12 -11.19 5.66
C TYR A 156 3.19 -11.22 4.13
N LYS A 157 2.58 -10.23 3.49
CA LYS A 157 2.61 -10.01 2.04
C LYS A 157 3.37 -8.72 1.72
N PRO A 158 3.98 -8.57 0.52
CA PRO A 158 4.43 -7.26 0.05
C PRO A 158 3.31 -6.21 0.16
N TYR A 159 3.65 -4.97 0.50
CA TYR A 159 2.64 -3.92 0.64
C TYR A 159 2.00 -3.60 -0.71
N ASP A 160 2.77 -3.54 -1.80
CA ASP A 160 2.25 -3.52 -3.18
C ASP A 160 2.14 -4.94 -3.71
N TYR A 161 1.21 -5.71 -3.13
CA TYR A 161 0.78 -6.97 -3.72
C TYR A 161 -0.35 -6.70 -4.71
N GLU A 162 -0.20 -7.23 -5.92
CA GLU A 162 -1.26 -7.21 -6.92
C GLU A 162 -2.36 -8.18 -6.46
N ILE A 163 -3.49 -7.64 -6.03
CA ILE A 163 -4.73 -8.43 -5.97
C ILE A 163 -5.22 -8.53 -7.40
N ILE A 164 -4.77 -9.56 -8.12
CA ILE A 164 -5.50 -9.98 -9.31
C ILE A 164 -6.88 -10.44 -8.81
N LYS A 165 -7.96 -9.81 -9.25
CA LYS A 165 -9.33 -10.27 -8.97
C LYS A 165 -9.78 -11.09 -10.18
N TYR A 166 -10.32 -12.28 -9.96
CA TYR A 166 -10.95 -13.09 -11.00
C TYR A 166 -12.45 -12.86 -10.97
N LEU A 167 -13.03 -12.68 -12.17
CA LEU A 167 -14.46 -12.74 -12.36
C LEU A 167 -14.84 -14.16 -12.74
N VAL A 168 -15.79 -14.73 -12.00
CA VAL A 168 -16.36 -16.04 -12.27
C VAL A 168 -17.84 -15.87 -12.56
N GLN A 169 -18.30 -16.38 -13.70
CA GLN A 169 -19.69 -16.34 -14.10
C GLN A 169 -20.32 -17.72 -13.92
N GLN A 170 -21.48 -17.78 -13.25
CA GLN A 170 -22.30 -18.98 -13.19
C GLN A 170 -23.78 -18.63 -13.13
N ASN A 171 -24.61 -19.34 -13.90
CA ASN A 171 -26.06 -19.16 -13.93
C ASN A 171 -26.52 -17.70 -14.05
N ASN A 172 -25.84 -16.96 -14.96
CA ASN A 172 -26.02 -15.53 -15.26
C ASN A 172 -25.50 -14.53 -14.20
N ASP A 173 -25.05 -15.00 -13.04
CA ASP A 173 -24.45 -14.15 -12.01
C ASP A 173 -22.94 -14.05 -12.19
N ILE A 174 -22.36 -12.89 -11.82
CA ILE A 174 -20.92 -12.63 -11.86
C ILE A 174 -20.43 -12.42 -10.43
N TYR A 175 -19.38 -13.15 -10.06
CA TYR A 175 -18.74 -13.10 -8.75
C TYR A 175 -17.29 -12.64 -8.90
N ALA A 176 -16.81 -11.79 -7.98
CA ALA A 176 -15.39 -11.46 -7.89
C ALA A 176 -14.72 -12.24 -6.75
N MET A 177 -13.62 -12.92 -7.08
CA MET A 177 -12.78 -13.66 -6.14
C MET A 177 -11.34 -13.15 -6.17
N LYS A 178 -10.66 -13.15 -5.02
CA LYS A 178 -9.24 -12.77 -4.94
C LYS A 178 -8.35 -13.88 -5.53
N SER A 179 -7.28 -13.49 -6.22
CA SER A 179 -6.41 -14.41 -6.98
C SER A 179 -5.74 -15.50 -6.16
N GLU A 180 -5.34 -15.16 -4.94
CA GLU A 180 -4.75 -16.08 -3.99
C GLU A 180 -5.61 -17.31 -3.65
N PHE A 181 -6.92 -17.28 -3.96
CA PHE A 181 -7.82 -18.40 -3.75
C PHE A 181 -8.22 -19.12 -5.05
N HIS A 182 -8.28 -18.44 -6.20
CA HIS A 182 -8.79 -19.02 -7.44
C HIS A 182 -7.96 -20.24 -7.91
N VAL A 183 -6.63 -20.18 -7.81
CA VAL A 183 -5.73 -21.25 -8.26
C VAL A 183 -5.94 -22.55 -7.46
N ASN A 184 -6.38 -22.45 -6.19
CA ASN A 184 -6.51 -23.59 -5.29
C ASN A 184 -7.94 -24.14 -5.19
N LEU A 185 -8.96 -23.32 -5.47
CA LEU A 185 -10.36 -23.73 -5.34
C LEU A 185 -10.88 -24.50 -6.57
N GLY A 186 -10.28 -24.30 -7.74
CA GLY A 186 -10.76 -24.91 -8.99
C GLY A 186 -12.05 -24.27 -9.50
N GLN A 187 -12.83 -25.02 -10.26
CA GLN A 187 -14.15 -24.60 -10.74
C GLN A 187 -15.24 -25.02 -9.73
N PRO A 188 -16.16 -24.13 -9.34
CA PRO A 188 -17.28 -24.52 -8.49
C PRO A 188 -18.15 -25.56 -9.22
N THR A 189 -18.71 -26.50 -8.46
CA THR A 189 -19.55 -27.58 -9.00
C THR A 189 -21.04 -27.26 -9.00
N ASN A 190 -21.46 -26.26 -8.21
CA ASN A 190 -22.84 -25.74 -8.14
C ASN A 190 -22.86 -24.33 -7.51
N ASP A 191 -24.04 -23.71 -7.50
CA ASP A 191 -24.23 -22.32 -7.03
C ASP A 191 -24.09 -22.17 -5.53
N THR A 192 -24.45 -23.20 -4.76
CA THR A 192 -24.30 -23.17 -3.30
C THR A 192 -22.82 -23.07 -2.92
N GLN A 193 -21.97 -23.87 -3.54
CA GLN A 193 -20.53 -23.84 -3.33
C GLN A 193 -19.93 -22.49 -3.76
N LEU A 194 -20.40 -21.92 -4.87
CA LEU A 194 -19.94 -20.61 -5.35
C LEU A 194 -20.35 -19.48 -4.41
N GLN A 195 -21.58 -19.50 -3.88
CA GLN A 195 -22.03 -18.54 -2.87
C GLN A 195 -21.24 -18.65 -1.56
N GLU A 196 -20.90 -19.86 -1.14
CA GLU A 196 -20.03 -20.09 0.02
C GLU A 196 -18.63 -19.53 -0.21
N TRP A 197 -18.05 -19.77 -1.38
CA TRP A 197 -16.75 -19.21 -1.75
C TRP A 197 -16.79 -17.69 -1.83
N PHE A 198 -17.86 -17.11 -2.37
CA PHE A 198 -18.05 -15.67 -2.37
C PHE A 198 -18.15 -15.12 -0.93
N LYS A 199 -18.95 -15.74 -0.06
CA LYS A 199 -19.06 -15.33 1.36
C LYS A 199 -17.73 -15.42 2.11
N MET A 200 -16.90 -16.42 1.80
CA MET A 200 -15.60 -16.62 2.47
C MET A 200 -14.45 -15.81 1.87
N TYR A 201 -14.41 -15.67 0.55
CA TYR A 201 -13.23 -15.21 -0.20
C TYR A 201 -13.53 -14.08 -1.19
N GLY A 202 -14.79 -13.72 -1.34
CA GLY A 202 -15.26 -12.66 -2.24
C GLY A 202 -14.89 -11.27 -1.75
N SER A 203 -15.20 -10.29 -2.60
CA SER A 203 -15.02 -8.87 -2.31
C SER A 203 -16.28 -8.14 -2.72
N ASP A 204 -16.95 -7.51 -1.75
CA ASP A 204 -18.13 -6.67 -1.99
C ASP A 204 -17.77 -5.36 -2.71
N ASP A 205 -16.48 -4.97 -2.66
CA ASP A 205 -15.97 -3.80 -3.37
C ASP A 205 -15.72 -4.11 -4.86
N LEU A 206 -16.83 -4.10 -5.61
CA LEU A 206 -16.93 -4.12 -7.07
C LEU A 206 -17.08 -2.71 -7.64
N SER A 207 -16.94 -1.65 -6.84
CA SER A 207 -17.26 -0.28 -7.25
C SER A 207 -16.52 0.18 -8.52
N CYS A 208 -15.33 -0.35 -8.79
CA CYS A 208 -14.56 -0.10 -10.01
C CYS A 208 -15.00 -0.91 -11.25
N LEU A 209 -15.76 -1.99 -11.06
CA LEU A 209 -16.31 -2.86 -12.12
C LEU A 209 -17.78 -2.56 -12.42
N MET A 210 -18.47 -1.94 -11.46
CA MET A 210 -19.90 -1.61 -11.51
C MET A 210 -20.17 -0.20 -12.04
N THR A 211 -19.14 0.56 -12.46
CA THR A 211 -19.37 1.79 -13.22
C THR A 211 -20.02 1.39 -14.55
N GLU A 212 -21.33 1.65 -14.70
CA GLU A 212 -22.00 1.52 -15.98
C GLU A 212 -21.33 2.48 -16.97
N TYR A 213 -20.53 1.92 -17.88
CA TYR A 213 -20.02 2.66 -19.01
C TYR A 213 -21.01 2.54 -20.14
N ASP A 214 -21.43 3.68 -20.68
CA ASP A 214 -22.17 3.69 -21.94
C ASP A 214 -21.26 3.08 -23.01
N LYS A 215 -21.64 1.89 -23.49
CA LYS A 215 -21.00 1.15 -24.58
C LYS A 215 -20.78 1.98 -25.85
N ASN A 216 -21.49 3.10 -25.99
CA ASN A 216 -21.34 4.03 -27.10
C ASN A 216 -20.19 5.04 -26.90
N THR A 217 -19.58 5.09 -25.71
CA THR A 217 -18.54 6.07 -25.33
C THR A 217 -17.23 5.46 -24.86
N ALA A 218 -17.23 4.20 -24.39
CA ALA A 218 -16.01 3.49 -24.04
C ALA A 218 -15.30 2.95 -25.30
N ILE A 219 -14.10 3.47 -25.60
CA ILE A 219 -13.25 2.90 -26.65
C ILE A 219 -12.63 1.61 -26.08
N VAL A 220 -13.33 0.50 -26.26
CA VAL A 220 -12.83 -0.84 -25.93
C VAL A 220 -11.97 -1.32 -27.11
N LYS A 221 -10.70 -1.63 -26.85
CA LYS A 221 -9.80 -2.22 -27.84
C LYS A 221 -9.97 -3.74 -27.79
N ASP A 222 -10.44 -4.34 -28.89
CA ASP A 222 -10.36 -5.79 -29.08
C ASP A 222 -8.87 -6.17 -29.21
N MET A 223 -8.42 -7.04 -28.30
CA MET A 223 -7.04 -7.51 -28.22
C MET A 223 -6.90 -8.95 -28.73
N GLY A 224 -7.97 -9.50 -29.32
CA GLY A 224 -8.00 -10.82 -29.93
C GLY A 224 -8.62 -11.89 -29.04
N VAL A 225 -8.08 -13.10 -29.12
CA VAL A 225 -8.65 -14.31 -28.50
C VAL A 225 -7.82 -14.70 -27.27
N LEU A 226 -8.48 -14.96 -26.15
CA LEU A 226 -7.86 -15.53 -24.94
C LEU A 226 -8.49 -16.89 -24.65
N GLY A 227 -7.78 -17.97 -25.02
CA GLY A 227 -8.31 -19.33 -24.94
C GLY A 227 -9.52 -19.51 -25.86
N SER A 228 -10.66 -19.89 -25.30
CA SER A 228 -11.94 -19.97 -26.02
C SER A 228 -12.75 -18.66 -25.98
N GLY A 229 -12.24 -17.60 -25.34
CA GLY A 229 -12.90 -16.32 -25.17
C GLY A 229 -12.26 -15.19 -25.99
N LYS A 230 -12.84 -13.99 -25.89
CA LYS A 230 -12.25 -12.75 -26.44
C LYS A 230 -11.56 -11.95 -25.36
N LEU A 231 -10.44 -11.32 -25.70
CA LEU A 231 -9.71 -10.40 -24.85
C LEU A 231 -10.03 -8.98 -25.27
N PHE A 232 -10.42 -8.16 -24.31
CA PHE A 232 -10.61 -6.73 -24.52
C PHE A 232 -9.71 -5.97 -23.55
N SER A 233 -9.21 -4.82 -23.98
CA SER A 233 -8.54 -3.86 -23.10
C SER A 233 -9.22 -2.51 -23.18
N TYR A 234 -9.16 -1.77 -22.08
CA TYR A 234 -9.60 -0.39 -22.02
C TYR A 234 -8.69 0.37 -21.06
N ASP A 235 -8.46 1.64 -21.38
CA ASP A 235 -7.62 2.51 -20.57
C ASP A 235 -8.47 3.07 -19.42
N ILE A 236 -8.22 2.62 -18.19
CA ILE A 236 -8.85 3.19 -16.99
C ILE A 236 -8.24 4.57 -16.75
N LYS A 237 -9.02 5.63 -16.97
CA LYS A 237 -8.65 6.96 -16.49
C LYS A 237 -8.94 7.03 -14.99
N ILE A 238 -7.87 6.99 -14.21
CA ILE A 238 -7.86 7.28 -12.76
C ILE A 238 -7.58 8.76 -12.58
#